data_AF-A0A1F7H4F5-F1
#
_entry.id   AF-A0A1F7H4F5-F1
#
_cell.length_a   1.000
_cell.length_b   1.000
_cell.length_c   1.000
_cell.angle_alpha   90.00
_cell.angle_beta   90.00
_cell.angle_gamma   90.00
#
_symmetry.space_group_name_H-M   'P 1'
#
loop_
_entity.id
_entity.type
_entity.pdbx_description
1 polymer ?
#
loop_
_entity_poly.entity_id
_entity_poly.type
_entity_poly.pdbx_seq_one_letter_code
_entity_poly.pdbx_strand_id
1 'polypeptide(L)'
;MEKRNIYIIIGAGAILIVLIVLTIVLGPKKQQTDQNIQTDQQTEQQIEQLSSQTAIGKQLPSPTSGSTLEEAAKGFYNWYISHPDALGSGDYKKSPYLSAEYKETMSGFVIRGDHLSSDPVLTCAGLNPPKNIRTQREVYDNTKQMAYVLLQENVEQVRPLYKFIFTKVNQVWLIDDIRCVL
;
A
#
# COMPACT_ATOMS: atom_id res chain seq x y z
N MET A 1 -24.15 -45.36 -21.71
CA MET A 1 -23.70 -43.96 -21.52
C MET A 1 -22.25 -43.92 -20.99
N GLU A 2 -21.32 -44.73 -21.54
CA GLU A 2 -19.99 -44.96 -20.93
C GLU A 2 -18.79 -44.44 -21.76
N LYS A 3 -18.99 -43.94 -22.97
CA LYS A 3 -17.87 -43.53 -23.85
C LYS A 3 -17.41 -42.07 -23.68
N ARG A 4 -18.14 -41.23 -22.92
CA ARG A 4 -17.82 -39.81 -22.74
C ARG A 4 -16.82 -39.50 -21.61
N ASN A 5 -16.69 -40.38 -20.61
CA ASN A 5 -15.79 -40.13 -19.47
C ASN A 5 -14.32 -40.49 -19.72
N ILE A 6 -14.02 -41.27 -20.75
CA ILE A 6 -12.63 -41.69 -21.06
C ILE A 6 -11.84 -40.57 -21.75
N TYR A 7 -12.49 -39.75 -22.57
CA TYR A 7 -11.82 -38.65 -23.29
C TYR A 7 -11.38 -37.49 -22.37
N ILE A 8 -12.07 -37.28 -21.25
CA ILE A 8 -11.74 -36.21 -20.30
C ILE A 8 -10.46 -36.54 -19.50
N ILE A 9 -10.25 -37.81 -19.17
CA ILE A 9 -9.07 -38.27 -18.40
C ILE A 9 -7.79 -38.21 -19.26
N ILE A 10 -7.90 -38.53 -20.56
CA ILE A 10 -6.76 -38.49 -21.48
C ILE A 10 -6.34 -37.03 -21.80
N GLY A 11 -7.31 -36.11 -21.90
CA GLY A 11 -7.03 -34.68 -22.13
C GLY A 11 -6.35 -33.98 -20.95
N ALA A 12 -6.74 -34.32 -19.71
CA ALA A 12 -6.15 -33.72 -18.51
C ALA A 12 -4.71 -34.18 -18.26
N GLY A 13 -4.38 -35.43 -18.57
CA GLY A 13 -3.03 -35.98 -18.40
C GLY A 13 -1.98 -35.33 -19.33
N ALA A 14 -2.35 -35.06 -20.57
CA ALA A 14 -1.43 -34.44 -21.55
C ALA A 14 -1.08 -32.98 -21.18
N ILE A 15 -2.04 -32.22 -20.65
CA ILE A 15 -1.82 -30.82 -20.24
C ILE A 15 -0.86 -30.74 -19.03
N LEU A 16 -0.98 -31.70 -18.09
CA LEU A 16 -0.16 -31.72 -16.88
C LEU A 16 1.30 -32.09 -17.18
N ILE A 17 1.54 -32.97 -18.16
CA ILE A 17 2.89 -33.31 -18.63
C ILE A 17 3.55 -32.11 -19.33
N VAL A 18 2.81 -31.37 -20.15
CA VAL A 18 3.34 -30.15 -20.81
C VAL A 18 3.72 -29.08 -19.78
N LEU A 19 2.93 -28.89 -18.73
CA LEU A 19 3.24 -27.93 -17.66
C LEU A 19 4.50 -28.31 -16.87
N ILE A 20 4.70 -29.60 -16.57
CA ILE A 20 5.92 -30.06 -15.87
C ILE A 20 7.16 -29.81 -16.74
N VAL A 21 7.13 -30.14 -18.04
CA VAL A 21 8.27 -29.89 -18.94
C VAL A 21 8.58 -28.39 -19.05
N LEU A 22 7.56 -27.53 -19.07
CA LEU A 22 7.75 -26.08 -19.13
C LEU A 22 8.46 -25.53 -17.88
N THR A 23 8.21 -26.10 -16.69
CA THR A 23 8.89 -25.68 -15.46
C THR A 23 10.36 -26.10 -15.38
N ILE A 24 10.76 -27.17 -16.10
CA ILE A 24 12.17 -27.64 -16.10
C ILE A 24 13.04 -26.79 -17.04
N VAL A 25 12.47 -26.24 -18.11
CA VAL A 25 13.22 -25.45 -19.12
C VAL A 25 13.43 -23.98 -18.69
N LEU A 26 12.66 -23.47 -17.74
CA LEU A 26 12.69 -22.06 -17.30
C LEU A 26 13.31 -21.83 -15.91
N GLY A 27 14.06 -22.80 -15.39
CA GLY A 27 14.83 -22.62 -14.14
C GLY A 27 15.96 -21.58 -14.31
N PRO A 28 16.10 -20.61 -13.37
CA PRO A 28 17.16 -19.61 -13.46
C PRO A 28 18.54 -20.24 -13.27
N LYS A 29 19.42 -20.09 -14.26
CA LYS A 29 20.85 -20.41 -14.15
C LYS A 29 21.47 -19.57 -13.03
N LYS A 30 21.85 -20.21 -11.92
CA LYS A 30 22.82 -19.64 -10.97
C LYS A 30 24.19 -19.65 -11.64
N GLN A 31 24.73 -18.47 -11.96
CA GLN A 31 26.14 -18.29 -12.25
C GLN A 31 26.87 -18.04 -10.93
N GLN A 32 27.67 -19.03 -10.51
CA GLN A 32 28.79 -18.85 -9.60
C GLN A 32 30.02 -18.52 -10.44
N THR A 33 30.64 -17.38 -10.19
CA THR A 33 32.02 -17.10 -10.59
C THR A 33 32.77 -16.71 -9.33
N ASP A 34 33.59 -17.63 -8.82
CA ASP A 34 34.69 -17.31 -7.90
C ASP A 34 35.88 -16.81 -8.73
N GLN A 35 36.30 -15.56 -8.54
CA GLN A 35 37.71 -15.17 -8.68
C GLN A 35 38.07 -14.07 -7.68
N ASN A 36 38.94 -14.46 -6.76
CA ASN A 36 39.64 -13.65 -5.78
C ASN A 36 40.87 -12.99 -6.44
N ILE A 37 40.90 -11.66 -6.53
CA ILE A 37 42.13 -10.86 -6.53
C ILE A 37 41.87 -9.61 -5.67
N GLN A 38 42.43 -9.60 -4.46
CA GLN A 38 42.63 -8.41 -3.64
C GLN A 38 43.53 -7.42 -4.37
N THR A 39 43.04 -6.21 -4.62
CA THR A 39 43.69 -4.90 -4.42
C THR A 39 42.67 -3.81 -4.81
N ASP A 40 42.66 -2.71 -4.06
CA ASP A 40 41.81 -1.50 -4.17
C ASP A 40 40.45 -1.49 -3.43
N GLN A 41 40.56 -1.47 -2.11
CA GLN A 41 39.48 -1.26 -1.13
C GLN A 41 38.95 0.19 -1.03
N GLN A 42 38.92 0.99 -2.09
CA GLN A 42 38.45 2.40 -1.99
C GLN A 42 37.40 2.87 -3.01
N THR A 43 36.78 1.98 -3.78
CA THR A 43 35.81 2.42 -4.82
C THR A 43 34.47 1.65 -4.80
N GLU A 44 34.04 1.13 -3.64
CA GLU A 44 32.70 0.52 -3.49
C GLU A 44 31.74 1.30 -2.59
N GLN A 45 32.20 2.30 -1.83
CA GLN A 45 31.27 3.17 -1.06
C GLN A 45 30.64 4.30 -1.89
N GLN A 46 31.06 4.51 -3.15
CA GLN A 46 30.56 5.61 -3.98
C GLN A 46 29.59 5.22 -5.10
N ILE A 47 29.35 3.93 -5.36
CA ILE A 47 28.38 3.52 -6.39
C ILE A 47 27.03 3.09 -5.78
N GLU A 48 26.98 2.69 -4.51
CA GLU A 48 25.71 2.45 -3.80
C GLU A 48 25.05 3.73 -3.24
N GLN A 49 25.74 4.87 -3.30
CA GLN A 49 25.17 6.19 -3.01
C GLN A 49 24.76 6.99 -4.25
N LEU A 50 25.06 6.53 -5.47
CA LEU A 50 24.79 7.26 -6.72
C LEU A 50 23.68 6.65 -7.60
N SER A 51 22.94 5.64 -7.09
CA SER A 51 21.76 5.08 -7.79
C SER A 51 20.42 5.41 -7.10
N SER A 52 20.43 6.24 -6.04
CA SER A 52 19.20 6.71 -5.38
C SER A 52 18.87 8.19 -5.63
N GLN A 53 19.58 8.87 -6.55
CA GLN A 53 19.42 10.32 -6.76
C GLN A 53 18.94 10.74 -8.15
N THR A 54 18.31 9.83 -8.90
CA THR A 54 17.56 10.18 -10.12
C THR A 54 16.17 9.56 -10.14
N ALA A 55 15.44 9.75 -9.03
CA ALA A 55 13.99 9.80 -9.01
C ALA A 55 13.61 10.67 -7.81
N ILE A 56 13.52 11.99 -8.00
CA ILE A 56 12.83 12.85 -7.03
C ILE A 56 11.33 12.60 -7.18
N GLY A 57 10.89 11.40 -6.78
CA GLY A 57 9.57 11.16 -6.25
C GLY A 57 9.78 10.99 -4.75
N LYS A 58 9.15 11.82 -3.91
CA LYS A 58 9.22 11.65 -2.45
C LYS A 58 8.72 10.25 -2.09
N GLN A 59 9.62 9.30 -1.91
CA GLN A 59 9.26 7.94 -1.54
C GLN A 59 8.71 7.98 -0.12
N LEU A 60 7.44 7.63 0.00
CA LEU A 60 6.73 7.62 1.26
C LEU A 60 7.29 6.49 2.14
N PRO A 61 7.70 6.74 3.40
CA PRO A 61 8.12 5.67 4.29
C PRO A 61 6.96 4.68 4.45
N SER A 62 7.20 3.38 4.26
CA SER A 62 6.13 2.40 4.45
C SER A 62 5.87 2.16 5.94
N PRO A 63 4.62 1.96 6.40
CA PRO A 63 4.38 1.52 7.76
C PRO A 63 5.03 0.15 7.97
N THR A 64 5.62 -0.03 9.14
CA THR A 64 6.25 -1.29 9.56
C THR A 64 5.48 -1.87 10.73
N SER A 65 5.81 -3.10 11.14
CA SER A 65 5.24 -3.73 12.34
C SER A 65 5.53 -2.95 13.64
N GLY A 66 6.52 -2.05 13.63
CA GLY A 66 6.85 -1.17 14.76
C GLY A 66 6.24 0.23 14.67
N SER A 67 5.56 0.56 13.57
CA SER A 67 4.94 1.89 13.40
C SER A 67 3.73 2.05 14.32
N THR A 68 3.63 3.21 14.96
CA THR A 68 2.40 3.59 15.68
C THR A 68 1.28 3.92 14.70
N LEU A 69 0.03 3.83 15.15
CA LEU A 69 -1.12 4.15 14.30
C LEU A 69 -1.14 5.64 13.96
N GLU A 70 -0.67 6.48 14.87
CA GLU A 70 -0.53 7.92 14.68
C GLU A 70 0.47 8.26 13.57
N GLU A 71 1.63 7.59 13.57
CA GLU A 71 2.63 7.73 12.51
C GLU A 71 2.07 7.27 11.17
N ALA A 72 1.35 6.14 11.16
CA ALA A 72 0.71 5.62 9.94
C ALA A 72 -0.35 6.59 9.39
N ALA A 73 -1.25 7.09 10.25
CA ALA A 73 -2.30 8.05 9.88
C ALA A 73 -1.71 9.34 9.33
N LYS A 74 -0.74 9.93 10.05
CA LYS A 74 -0.10 11.18 9.65
C LYS A 74 0.72 11.02 8.38
N GLY A 75 1.41 9.89 8.21
CA GLY A 75 2.17 9.55 7.01
C GLY A 75 1.27 9.50 5.77
N PHE A 76 0.18 8.74 5.84
CA PHE A 76 -0.79 8.68 4.74
C PHE A 76 -1.44 10.04 4.47
N TYR A 77 -1.88 10.76 5.50
CA TYR A 77 -2.51 12.07 5.33
C TYR A 77 -1.59 13.03 4.58
N ASN A 78 -0.34 13.17 5.04
CA ASN A 78 0.64 14.04 4.42
C ASN A 78 0.96 13.64 2.98
N TRP A 79 1.04 12.35 2.70
CA TRP A 79 1.19 11.85 1.34
C TRP A 79 0.02 12.27 0.46
N TYR A 80 -1.20 11.99 0.91
CA TYR A 80 -2.42 12.21 0.15
C TYR A 80 -2.59 13.69 -0.20
N ILE A 81 -2.44 14.59 0.78
CA ILE A 81 -2.58 16.04 0.54
C ILE A 81 -1.42 16.63 -0.30
N SER A 82 -0.29 15.94 -0.41
CA SER A 82 0.86 16.37 -1.22
C SER A 82 0.89 15.78 -2.63
N HIS A 83 0.03 14.80 -2.91
CA HIS A 83 -0.12 14.17 -4.22
C HIS A 83 -1.35 14.73 -4.92
N PRO A 84 -1.19 15.72 -5.82
CA PRO A 84 -2.32 16.19 -6.62
C PRO A 84 -2.87 15.01 -7.43
N ASP A 85 -4.18 14.81 -7.34
CA ASP A 85 -4.91 13.74 -8.05
C ASP A 85 -4.50 12.28 -7.70
N ALA A 86 -4.24 12.01 -6.41
CA ALA A 86 -3.90 10.67 -5.93
C ALA A 86 -4.90 9.56 -6.36
N LEU A 87 -6.18 9.92 -6.56
CA LEU A 87 -7.23 9.03 -7.04
C LEU A 87 -7.24 8.86 -8.56
N GLY A 88 -7.29 9.96 -9.33
CA GLY A 88 -7.36 9.90 -10.80
C GLY A 88 -6.10 9.30 -11.43
N SER A 89 -4.92 9.52 -10.82
CA SER A 89 -3.67 8.87 -11.25
C SER A 89 -3.61 7.38 -10.92
N GLY A 90 -4.42 6.92 -9.97
CA GLY A 90 -4.38 5.55 -9.44
C GLY A 90 -3.22 5.28 -8.48
N ASP A 91 -2.44 6.28 -8.06
CA ASP A 91 -1.27 6.06 -7.21
C ASP A 91 -1.62 5.52 -5.83
N TYR A 92 -2.85 5.76 -5.33
CA TYR A 92 -3.33 5.15 -4.09
C TYR A 92 -3.23 3.61 -4.09
N LYS A 93 -3.30 2.96 -5.25
CA LYS A 93 -3.15 1.50 -5.38
C LYS A 93 -1.77 1.01 -4.91
N LYS A 94 -0.74 1.85 -5.07
CA LYS A 94 0.64 1.58 -4.65
C LYS A 94 0.90 1.98 -3.19
N SER A 95 -0.05 2.65 -2.53
CA SER A 95 0.15 3.11 -1.16
C SER A 95 0.38 1.92 -0.22
N PRO A 96 1.47 1.92 0.56
CA PRO A 96 1.76 0.88 1.53
C PRO A 96 0.94 1.05 2.83
N TYR A 97 0.18 2.15 2.96
CA TYR A 97 -0.62 2.45 4.15
C TYR A 97 -2.02 1.88 4.12
N LEU A 98 -2.51 1.47 2.95
CA LEU A 98 -3.91 1.10 2.77
C LEU A 98 -4.08 -0.41 2.75
N SER A 99 -5.16 -0.90 3.37
CA SER A 99 -5.61 -2.27 3.22
C SER A 99 -6.00 -2.58 1.78
N ALA A 100 -6.05 -3.86 1.43
CA ALA A 100 -6.53 -4.26 0.11
C ALA A 100 -8.02 -3.89 -0.07
N GLU A 101 -8.83 -4.08 0.97
CA GLU A 101 -10.24 -3.72 0.97
C GLU A 101 -10.47 -2.22 0.76
N TYR A 102 -9.68 -1.36 1.41
CA TYR A 102 -9.87 0.08 1.25
C TYR A 102 -9.40 0.58 -0.12
N LYS A 103 -8.37 -0.03 -0.71
CA LYS A 103 -7.99 0.24 -2.12
C LYS A 103 -9.13 -0.10 -3.07
N GLU A 104 -9.92 -1.13 -2.80
CA GLU A 104 -11.09 -1.44 -3.62
C GLU A 104 -12.19 -0.37 -3.45
N THR A 105 -12.45 0.06 -2.22
CA THR A 105 -13.36 1.19 -1.95
C THR A 105 -12.94 2.46 -2.71
N MET A 106 -11.65 2.80 -2.67
CA MET A 106 -11.10 3.94 -3.41
C MET A 106 -11.25 3.77 -4.93
N SER A 107 -11.08 2.56 -5.45
CA SER A 107 -11.35 2.24 -6.86
C SER A 107 -12.81 2.46 -7.24
N GLY A 108 -13.74 2.18 -6.33
CA GLY A 108 -15.16 2.50 -6.50
C GLY A 108 -15.40 4.00 -6.72
N PHE A 109 -14.73 4.88 -5.97
CA PHE A 109 -14.83 6.33 -6.18
C PHE A 109 -14.30 6.77 -7.56
N VAL A 110 -13.23 6.12 -8.03
CA VAL A 110 -12.66 6.40 -9.35
C VAL A 110 -13.64 5.97 -10.46
N ILE A 111 -14.16 4.75 -10.38
CA ILE A 111 -15.08 4.18 -11.37
C ILE A 111 -16.36 5.01 -11.51
N ARG A 112 -16.92 5.50 -10.39
CA ARG A 112 -18.12 6.34 -10.39
C ARG A 112 -17.86 7.78 -10.82
N GLY A 113 -16.60 8.21 -10.86
CA GLY A 113 -16.22 9.60 -11.15
C GLY A 113 -16.41 10.55 -9.96
N ASP A 114 -16.65 10.04 -8.75
CA ASP A 114 -16.88 10.86 -7.54
C ASP A 114 -15.72 11.84 -7.29
N HIS A 115 -14.49 11.38 -7.55
CA HIS A 115 -13.25 12.15 -7.44
C HIS A 115 -13.15 13.37 -8.37
N LEU A 116 -13.94 13.43 -9.44
CA LEU A 116 -13.93 14.54 -10.41
C LEU A 116 -14.68 15.77 -9.88
N SER A 117 -15.70 15.56 -9.04
CA SER A 117 -16.50 16.63 -8.45
C SER A 117 -16.01 17.07 -7.07
N SER A 118 -15.40 16.17 -6.31
CA SER A 118 -14.91 16.42 -4.95
C SER A 118 -13.96 15.29 -4.52
N ASP A 119 -13.04 15.55 -3.58
CA ASP A 119 -12.19 14.48 -3.03
C ASP A 119 -12.99 13.62 -2.03
N PRO A 120 -13.32 12.34 -2.35
CA PRO A 120 -14.16 11.50 -1.52
C PRO A 120 -13.46 10.95 -0.26
N VAL A 121 -12.15 11.19 -0.10
CA VAL A 121 -11.35 10.63 1.00
C VAL A 121 -11.18 11.64 2.13
N LEU A 122 -10.80 12.89 1.82
CA LEU A 122 -10.55 13.93 2.83
C LEU A 122 -11.47 15.15 2.71
N THR A 123 -12.42 15.20 1.76
CA THR A 123 -13.43 16.26 1.75
C THR A 123 -14.51 15.97 2.78
N CYS A 124 -14.38 16.60 3.94
CA CYS A 124 -15.49 16.72 4.88
C CYS A 124 -16.33 17.94 4.51
N ALA A 125 -17.64 17.87 4.76
CA ALA A 125 -18.57 18.93 4.38
C ALA A 125 -18.10 20.31 4.89
N GLY A 126 -17.83 21.24 3.96
CA GLY A 126 -17.38 22.59 4.25
C GLY A 126 -15.90 22.72 4.65
N LEU A 127 -15.07 21.69 4.46
CA LEU A 127 -13.67 21.68 4.86
C LEU A 127 -12.74 21.29 3.71
N ASN A 128 -11.73 22.13 3.48
CA ASN A 128 -10.54 21.74 2.74
C ASN A 128 -9.57 21.04 3.71
N PRO A 129 -8.86 19.96 3.29
CA PRO A 129 -7.89 19.31 4.16
C PRO A 129 -6.83 20.29 4.68
N PRO A 130 -6.71 20.50 6.00
CA PRO A 130 -5.73 21.44 6.55
C PRO A 130 -4.31 20.95 6.33
N LYS A 131 -3.37 21.88 6.09
CA LYS A 131 -1.95 21.53 5.92
C LYS A 131 -1.29 21.03 7.22
N ASN A 132 -1.81 21.47 8.37
CA ASN A 132 -1.24 21.17 9.68
C ASN A 132 -2.25 20.37 10.50
N ILE A 133 -1.96 19.09 10.67
CA ILE A 133 -2.73 18.18 11.50
C ILE A 133 -1.91 17.69 12.70
N ARG A 134 -2.62 17.31 13.76
CA ARG A 134 -2.09 16.50 14.85
C ARG A 134 -3.00 15.29 15.09
N THR A 135 -2.41 14.23 15.61
CA THR A 135 -3.14 13.02 16.00
C THR A 135 -3.58 13.11 17.45
N GLN A 136 -4.73 12.54 17.77
CA GLN A 136 -5.06 12.15 19.13
C GLN A 136 -4.54 10.73 19.40
N ARG A 137 -4.53 10.35 20.69
CA ARG A 137 -4.17 8.98 21.10
C ARG A 137 -5.07 7.96 20.42
N GLU A 138 -4.47 6.85 20.02
CA GLU A 138 -5.17 5.74 19.42
C GLU A 138 -6.17 5.06 20.37
N VAL A 139 -7.22 4.49 19.79
CA VAL A 139 -8.23 3.72 20.51
C VAL A 139 -8.34 2.33 19.90
N TYR A 140 -8.20 1.30 20.74
CA TYR A 140 -8.28 -0.10 20.32
C TYR A 140 -9.66 -0.69 20.64
N ASP A 141 -10.28 -1.29 19.63
CA ASP A 141 -11.41 -2.20 19.78
C ASP A 141 -10.91 -3.65 19.66
N ASN A 142 -10.57 -4.22 20.81
CA ASN A 142 -10.06 -5.59 20.91
C ASN A 142 -11.06 -6.65 20.43
N THR A 143 -12.36 -6.33 20.38
CA THR A 143 -13.40 -7.29 19.97
C THR A 143 -13.46 -7.45 18.45
N LYS A 144 -13.11 -6.39 17.72
CA LYS A 144 -13.14 -6.37 16.24
C LYS A 144 -11.76 -6.40 15.60
N GLN A 145 -10.69 -6.47 16.42
CA GLN A 145 -9.31 -6.29 15.98
C GLN A 145 -9.12 -4.99 15.15
N MET A 146 -9.91 -3.98 15.48
CA MET A 146 -9.89 -2.68 14.84
C MET A 146 -9.29 -1.66 15.80
N ALA A 147 -8.68 -0.63 15.25
CA ALA A 147 -8.25 0.52 16.01
C ALA A 147 -8.54 1.78 15.23
N TYR A 148 -8.59 2.93 15.90
CA TYR A 148 -8.73 4.19 15.19
C TYR A 148 -7.91 5.30 15.82
N VAL A 149 -7.53 6.26 14.97
CA VAL A 149 -6.87 7.51 15.34
C VAL A 149 -7.71 8.66 14.84
N LEU A 150 -7.85 9.70 15.68
CA LEU A 150 -8.49 10.94 15.28
C LEU A 150 -7.44 11.95 14.85
N LEU A 151 -7.62 12.53 13.66
CA LEU A 151 -6.84 13.64 13.16
C LEU A 151 -7.62 14.93 13.34
N GLN A 152 -6.94 15.96 13.83
CA GLN A 152 -7.51 17.28 14.06
C GLN A 152 -6.58 18.35 13.52
N GLU A 153 -7.15 19.50 13.14
CA GLU A 153 -6.35 20.65 12.77
C GLU A 153 -5.53 21.15 13.96
N ASN A 154 -4.31 21.59 13.69
CA ASN A 154 -3.43 22.13 14.72
C ASN A 154 -3.72 23.62 14.99
N VAL A 155 -4.90 23.91 15.53
CA VAL A 155 -5.36 25.24 15.96
C VAL A 155 -5.87 25.20 17.40
N GLU A 156 -6.12 26.38 17.98
CA GLU A 156 -6.57 26.54 19.37
C GLU A 156 -7.90 25.83 19.66
N GLN A 157 -8.82 25.79 18.69
CA GLN A 157 -10.06 25.03 18.81
C GLN A 157 -9.87 23.58 18.33
N VAL A 158 -9.92 22.66 19.28
CA VAL A 158 -9.56 21.26 19.13
C VAL A 158 -10.77 20.44 18.67
N ARG A 159 -11.07 20.42 17.37
CA ARG A 159 -12.09 19.53 16.83
C ARG A 159 -11.47 18.43 15.95
N PRO A 160 -11.71 17.14 16.26
CA PRO A 160 -11.42 16.06 15.32
C PRO A 160 -12.10 16.30 13.99
N LEU A 161 -11.34 16.13 12.90
CA LEU A 161 -11.84 16.25 11.54
C LEU A 161 -12.03 14.88 10.90
N TYR A 162 -11.04 13.99 11.12
CA TYR A 162 -10.99 12.70 10.47
C TYR A 162 -10.82 11.59 11.50
N LYS A 163 -11.52 10.48 11.28
CA LYS A 163 -11.34 9.21 11.97
C LYS A 163 -10.72 8.22 10.98
N PHE A 164 -9.47 7.86 11.24
CA PHE A 164 -8.73 6.86 10.49
C PHE A 164 -8.93 5.52 11.18
N ILE A 165 -9.52 4.56 10.50
CA ILE A 165 -9.81 3.23 11.02
C ILE A 165 -8.75 2.28 10.45
N PHE A 166 -8.21 1.44 11.33
CA PHE A 166 -7.12 0.52 11.04
C PHE A 166 -7.57 -0.92 11.24
N THR A 167 -7.01 -1.79 10.39
CA THR A 167 -7.04 -3.24 10.51
C THR A 167 -5.61 -3.78 10.60
N LYS A 168 -5.42 -4.92 11.26
CA LYS A 168 -4.10 -5.54 11.43
C LYS A 168 -3.92 -6.70 10.44
N VAL A 169 -3.00 -6.55 9.50
CA VAL A 169 -2.68 -7.57 8.48
C VAL A 169 -1.22 -7.94 8.61
N ASN A 170 -0.92 -9.23 8.84
CA ASN A 170 0.45 -9.73 8.99
C ASN A 170 1.30 -8.89 9.97
N GLN A 171 0.71 -8.54 11.12
CA GLN A 171 1.31 -7.69 12.16
C GLN A 171 1.53 -6.20 11.81
N VAL A 172 1.13 -5.75 10.61
CA VAL A 172 1.18 -4.34 10.21
C VAL A 172 -0.21 -3.73 10.29
N TRP A 173 -0.30 -2.51 10.84
CA TRP A 173 -1.55 -1.75 10.85
C TRP A 173 -1.72 -0.98 9.54
N LEU A 174 -2.83 -1.25 8.85
CA LEU A 174 -3.18 -0.63 7.58
C LEU A 174 -4.51 0.12 7.73
N ILE A 175 -4.62 1.25 7.04
CA ILE A 175 -5.84 2.06 6.98
C ILE A 175 -6.87 1.29 6.17
N ASP A 176 -7.99 1.02 6.81
CA ASP A 176 -9.12 0.28 6.26
C ASP A 176 -10.30 1.17 5.91
N ASP A 177 -10.39 2.35 6.53
CA ASP A 177 -11.43 3.33 6.26
C ASP A 177 -11.03 4.73 6.79
N ILE A 178 -11.56 5.78 6.18
CA ILE A 178 -11.40 7.18 6.64
C ILE A 178 -12.76 7.85 6.65
N ARG A 179 -13.13 8.43 7.79
CA ARG A 179 -14.45 9.08 7.97
C ARG A 179 -14.30 10.49 8.50
N CYS A 180 -15.22 11.36 8.10
CA CYS A 180 -15.40 12.65 8.73
C CYS A 180 -15.97 12.49 10.14
N VAL A 181 -15.47 13.29 11.08
CA VAL A 181 -16.04 13.41 12.43
C VAL A 181 -17.00 14.61 12.43
N LEU A 182 -18.30 14.31 12.37
CA LEU A 182 -19.37 15.30 12.49
C LEU A 182 -19.63 15.62 13.96
#